data_AF-A0A137SPQ2-F1
#
_entry.id   AF-A0A137SPQ2-F1
#
_cell.length_a   1.000
_cell.length_b   1.000
_cell.length_c   1.000
_cell.angle_alpha   90.00
_cell.angle_beta   90.00
_cell.angle_gamma   90.00
#
_symmetry.space_group_name_H-M   'P 1'
#
loop_
_entity.id
_entity.type
_entity.pdbx_description
1 polymer ?
#
loop_
_entity_poly.entity_id
_entity_poly.type
_entity_poly.pdbx_seq_one_letter_code
_entity_poly.pdbx_strand_id
1 'polypeptide(L)'
;MIDLQEQIKIGKVSSVDVKKRTARVIFEDKEDMVSAELKVLINHPLIKIVKKDNGAEWGGGGAYNSAPRNLGGDSYKKTLPDTVDLSKVIIYQGEPHTHDLHVEIHPWLPYVDQFVLCAFPSIGAGDGFILGGF
;
A
#
# COMPACT_ATOMS: atom_id res chain seq x y z
N MET A 1 -33.97 5.06 3.65
CA MET A 1 -32.85 4.16 3.96
C MET A 1 -32.24 3.80 2.61
N ILE A 2 -30.95 4.08 2.38
CA ILE A 2 -30.29 3.66 1.14
C ILE A 2 -30.06 2.15 1.23
N ASP A 3 -30.30 1.45 0.12
CA ASP A 3 -30.10 0.00 0.01
C ASP A 3 -28.61 -0.33 0.16
N LEU A 4 -28.30 -1.41 0.88
CA LEU A 4 -26.93 -1.92 1.04
C LEU A 4 -26.29 -2.22 -0.32
N GLN A 5 -27.09 -2.63 -1.30
CA GLN A 5 -26.66 -2.87 -2.68
C GLN A 5 -26.17 -1.61 -3.41
N GLU A 6 -26.58 -0.42 -2.94
CA GLU A 6 -26.08 0.85 -3.47
C GLU A 6 -24.87 1.36 -2.70
N GLN A 7 -24.64 0.86 -1.48
CA GLN A 7 -23.47 1.22 -0.66
C GLN A 7 -22.25 0.36 -0.97
N ILE A 8 -22.45 -0.92 -1.28
CA ILE A 8 -21.36 -1.85 -1.57
C ILE A 8 -21.54 -2.39 -2.98
N LYS A 9 -20.56 -2.11 -3.85
CA LYS A 9 -20.60 -2.52 -5.26
C LYS A 9 -19.31 -3.22 -5.65
N ILE A 10 -19.43 -4.12 -6.62
CA ILE A 10 -18.29 -4.70 -7.32
C ILE A 10 -18.26 -4.09 -8.71
N GLY A 11 -17.07 -3.72 -9.18
CA GLY A 11 -16.92 -3.22 -10.53
C GLY A 11 -15.51 -3.45 -11.05
N LYS A 12 -15.31 -3.12 -12.32
CA LYS A 12 -14.06 -3.37 -13.04
C LYS A 12 -13.26 -2.08 -13.22
N VAL A 13 -11.98 -2.09 -12.87
CA VAL A 13 -11.14 -0.89 -12.93
C VAL A 13 -10.92 -0.47 -14.39
N SER A 14 -11.22 0.79 -14.70
CA SER A 14 -11.05 1.38 -16.04
C SER A 14 -9.80 2.23 -16.16
N SER A 15 -9.40 2.92 -15.08
CA SER A 15 -8.16 3.71 -15.05
C SER A 15 -7.65 3.91 -13.63
N VAL A 16 -6.36 4.19 -13.49
CA VAL A 16 -5.67 4.36 -12.21
C VAL A 16 -4.79 5.62 -12.28
N ASP A 17 -4.96 6.53 -11.32
CA ASP A 17 -4.06 7.67 -11.09
C ASP A 17 -3.16 7.35 -9.88
N VAL A 18 -1.91 6.98 -10.18
CA VAL A 18 -0.91 6.61 -9.15
C VAL A 18 -0.55 7.78 -8.26
N LYS A 19 -0.52 9.01 -8.78
CA LYS A 19 -0.12 10.20 -8.01
C LYS A 19 -1.18 10.61 -7.02
N LYS A 20 -2.46 10.58 -7.44
CA LYS A 20 -3.60 10.88 -6.56
C LYS A 20 -4.04 9.68 -5.71
N ARG A 21 -3.58 8.47 -6.05
CA ARG A 21 -4.04 7.19 -5.49
C ARG A 21 -5.55 7.02 -5.60
N THR A 22 -6.03 7.27 -6.81
CA THR A 22 -7.43 7.07 -7.17
C THR A 22 -7.55 6.13 -8.36
N ALA A 23 -8.74 5.55 -8.53
CA ALA A 23 -9.07 4.78 -9.71
C ALA A 23 -10.52 5.01 -10.11
N ARG A 24 -10.82 4.80 -11.40
CA ARG A 24 -12.19 4.78 -11.93
C ARG A 24 -12.62 3.34 -12.14
N VAL A 25 -13.89 3.08 -11.90
CA VAL A 25 -14.48 1.74 -11.91
C VAL A 25 -15.73 1.77 -12.79
N ILE A 26 -15.86 0.77 -13.66
CA ILE A 26 -17.06 0.49 -14.46
C ILE A 26 -17.96 -0.40 -13.63
N PHE A 27 -19.22 0.01 -13.50
CA PHE A 27 -20.27 -0.73 -12.83
C PHE A 27 -21.24 -1.30 -13.85
N GLU A 28 -21.08 -2.59 -14.17
CA GLU A 28 -21.89 -3.29 -15.18
C GLU A 28 -23.37 -3.40 -14.74
N ASP A 29 -23.65 -3.36 -13.43
CA ASP A 29 -25.01 -3.30 -12.87
C ASP A 29 -25.72 -1.96 -13.13
N LYS A 30 -25.02 -0.97 -13.71
CA LYS A 30 -25.50 0.40 -13.95
C LYS A 30 -25.23 0.84 -15.39
N GLU A 31 -25.55 0.00 -16.37
CA GLU A 31 -25.36 0.32 -17.81
C GLU A 31 -23.92 0.74 -18.13
N ASP A 32 -22.95 0.03 -17.56
CA ASP A 32 -21.51 0.32 -17.69
C ASP A 32 -21.12 1.74 -17.25
N MET A 33 -21.84 2.31 -16.28
CA MET A 33 -21.52 3.62 -15.72
C MET A 33 -20.09 3.64 -15.15
N VAL A 34 -19.31 4.63 -15.59
CA VAL A 34 -17.97 4.90 -15.07
C VAL A 34 -18.06 5.81 -13.85
N SER A 35 -17.40 5.41 -12.77
CA SER A 35 -17.31 6.19 -11.54
C SER A 35 -16.54 7.51 -11.69
N ALA A 36 -16.69 8.39 -10.70
CA ALA A 36 -15.71 9.43 -10.41
C ALA A 36 -14.35 8.83 -9.99
N GLU A 37 -13.36 9.68 -9.69
CA GLU A 37 -12.07 9.23 -9.13
C GLU A 37 -12.28 8.72 -7.69
N LEU A 38 -12.38 7.40 -7.52
CA LEU A 38 -12.56 6.76 -6.21
C LEU A 38 -11.21 6.65 -5.50
N LYS A 39 -11.17 6.95 -4.20
CA LYS A 39 -9.95 6.84 -3.41
C LYS A 39 -9.63 5.38 -3.13
N VAL A 40 -8.40 4.95 -3.38
CA VAL A 40 -7.96 3.60 -3.00
C VAL A 40 -7.52 3.61 -1.54
N LEU A 41 -8.15 2.78 -0.71
CA LEU A 41 -7.76 2.68 0.69
C LEU A 41 -6.34 2.13 0.83
N ILE A 42 -5.63 2.72 1.78
CA ILE A 42 -4.27 2.34 2.08
C ILE A 42 -4.30 1.15 3.05
N ASN A 43 -3.87 -0.01 2.58
CA ASN A 43 -3.56 -1.15 3.44
C ASN A 43 -2.03 -1.34 3.46
N HIS A 44 -1.38 -1.01 4.58
CA HIS A 44 0.05 -1.21 4.76
C HIS A 44 0.32 -2.63 5.25
N PRO A 45 1.12 -3.44 4.52
CA PRO A 45 1.72 -4.61 5.14
C PRO A 45 2.71 -4.15 6.22
N LEU A 46 2.64 -4.73 7.42
CA LEU A 46 3.74 -4.59 8.38
C LEU A 46 4.87 -5.51 7.92
N ILE A 47 5.98 -4.92 7.49
CA ILE A 47 7.14 -5.68 7.02
C ILE A 47 8.27 -5.51 8.01
N LYS A 48 8.77 -6.63 8.53
CA LYS A 48 10.00 -6.70 9.31
C LYS A 48 11.02 -7.51 8.54
N ILE A 49 12.18 -6.93 8.31
CA ILE A 49 13.30 -7.59 7.63
C ILE A 49 14.39 -7.82 8.67
N VAL A 50 14.75 -9.09 8.87
CA VAL A 50 15.87 -9.48 9.71
C VAL A 50 16.86 -10.23 8.83
N LYS A 51 18.09 -9.74 8.77
CA LYS A 51 19.20 -10.45 8.12
C LYS A 51 20.09 -11.08 9.18
N LYS A 52 20.36 -12.37 9.03
CA LYS A 52 21.25 -13.14 9.89
C LYS A 52 22.40 -13.70 9.06
N ASP A 53 23.61 -13.59 9.58
CA ASP A 53 24.80 -14.20 9.01
C ASP A 53 25.62 -14.85 10.13
N ASN A 54 25.81 -16.16 10.05
CA ASN A 54 26.44 -17.00 11.09
C ASN A 54 25.94 -16.72 12.53
N GLY A 55 24.63 -16.52 12.70
CA GLY A 55 24.00 -16.22 14.00
C GLY A 55 24.03 -14.75 14.43
N ALA A 56 24.79 -13.89 13.74
CA ALA A 56 24.79 -12.45 13.97
C ALA A 56 23.69 -11.74 13.16
N GLU A 57 22.83 -10.99 13.84
CA GLU A 57 21.82 -10.14 13.22
C GLU A 57 22.44 -8.83 12.71
N TRP A 58 21.99 -8.37 11.54
CA TRP A 58 22.37 -7.08 11.00
C TRP A 58 21.44 -6.01 11.56
N GLY A 59 22.00 -4.86 11.94
CA GLY A 59 21.21 -3.69 12.27
C GLY A 59 20.39 -3.23 11.06
N GLY A 60 19.17 -2.79 11.31
CA GLY A 60 18.28 -2.24 10.29
C GLY A 60 17.35 -1.22 10.91
N GLY A 61 17.03 -0.18 10.14
CA GLY A 61 16.04 0.82 10.50
C GLY A 61 14.89 0.81 9.51
N GLY A 62 13.66 0.82 10.01
CA GLY A 62 12.47 1.04 9.19
C GLY A 62 11.96 2.47 9.31
N ALA A 63 11.41 3.03 8.24
CA ALA A 63 10.62 4.27 8.27
C ALA A 63 9.23 4.00 7.69
N TYR A 64 8.22 3.95 8.55
CA TYR A 64 6.86 3.56 8.20
C TYR A 64 5.91 4.75 8.14
N ASN A 65 5.02 4.75 7.15
CA ASN A 65 3.96 5.72 6.99
C ASN A 65 2.78 5.42 7.92
N SER A 66 3.04 5.52 9.22
CA SER A 66 2.10 5.20 10.28
C SER A 66 2.30 6.11 11.49
N ALA A 67 1.32 6.14 12.39
CA ALA A 67 1.53 6.65 13.73
C ALA A 67 2.57 5.79 14.49
N PRO A 68 3.30 6.36 15.47
CA PRO A 68 4.23 5.62 16.32
C PRO A 68 3.59 4.41 17.00
N ARG A 69 4.23 3.24 16.87
CA ARG A 69 3.80 1.97 17.50
C ARG A 69 4.74 1.51 18.62
N ASN A 70 5.87 2.18 18.81
CA ASN A 70 6.84 1.91 19.88
C ASN A 70 7.38 0.46 19.91
N LEU A 71 7.63 -0.12 18.73
CA LEU A 71 8.11 -1.52 18.62
C LEU A 71 9.64 -1.68 18.71
N GLY A 72 10.40 -0.56 18.83
CA GLY A 72 11.87 -0.53 18.90
C GLY A 72 12.54 -0.70 17.53
N GLY A 73 13.51 0.16 17.20
CA GLY A 73 14.23 0.12 15.91
C GLY A 73 13.48 0.73 14.70
N ASP A 74 12.27 1.26 14.94
CA ASP A 74 11.40 1.83 13.91
C ASP A 74 11.34 3.35 14.02
N SER A 75 11.34 4.01 12.86
CA SER A 75 11.02 5.42 12.68
C SER A 75 9.69 5.58 11.92
N TYR A 76 9.06 6.75 12.03
CA TYR A 76 7.73 6.99 11.48
C TYR A 76 7.74 8.27 10.64
N LYS A 77 7.12 8.22 9.46
CA LYS A 77 7.03 9.34 8.52
C LYS A 77 5.62 9.55 8.01
N LYS A 78 5.34 10.72 7.43
CA LYS A 78 4.02 11.08 6.88
C LYS A 78 3.95 10.97 5.35
N THR A 79 4.92 10.31 4.74
CA THR A 79 5.04 10.13 3.29
C THR A 79 5.25 8.67 2.92
N LEU A 80 4.75 8.28 1.75
CA LEU A 80 5.01 7.00 1.10
C LEU A 80 6.28 7.09 0.23
N PRO A 81 6.92 5.96 -0.13
CA PRO A 81 6.68 4.58 0.36
C PRO A 81 7.24 4.36 1.77
N ASP A 82 6.91 3.24 2.42
CA ASP A 82 7.69 2.80 3.60
C ASP A 82 9.08 2.36 3.14
N THR A 83 10.09 2.58 3.97
CA THR A 83 11.48 2.21 3.63
C THR A 83 12.10 1.35 4.71
N VAL A 84 12.90 0.37 4.30
CA VAL A 84 13.74 -0.42 5.20
C VAL A 84 15.16 -0.42 4.68
N ASP A 85 16.06 0.08 5.51
CA ASP A 85 17.47 0.25 5.19
C ASP A 85 18.32 -0.64 6.09
N LEU A 86 19.13 -1.50 5.49
CA LEU A 86 20.11 -2.35 6.17
C LEU A 86 21.48 -2.14 5.55
N SER A 87 22.49 -1.92 6.39
CA SER A 87 23.88 -1.78 5.96
C SER A 87 24.79 -2.59 6.88
N LYS A 88 25.78 -3.28 6.31
CA LYS A 88 26.83 -3.95 7.07
C LYS A 88 28.14 -3.94 6.31
N VAL A 89 29.24 -3.72 7.04
CA VAL A 89 30.60 -3.89 6.52
C VAL A 89 31.13 -5.26 6.95
N ILE A 90 31.62 -6.06 6.00
CA ILE A 90 32.20 -7.38 6.22
C ILE A 90 33.61 -7.38 5.63
N ILE A 91 34.57 -7.94 6.35
CA ILE A 91 35.96 -8.03 5.89
C ILE A 91 36.18 -9.40 5.24
N TYR A 92 36.50 -9.42 3.95
CA TYR A 92 36.85 -10.64 3.20
C TYR A 92 38.33 -10.59 2.83
N GLN A 93 39.10 -11.59 3.29
CA GLN A 93 40.54 -11.70 3.00
C GLN A 93 41.36 -10.45 3.38
N GLY A 94 40.91 -9.69 4.40
CA GLY A 94 41.55 -8.45 4.85
C GLY A 94 40.99 -7.18 4.23
N GLU A 95 40.15 -7.29 3.20
CA GLU A 95 39.53 -6.13 2.54
C GLU A 95 38.10 -5.89 3.05
N PRO A 96 37.74 -4.64 3.42
CA PRO A 96 36.38 -4.31 3.83
C PRO A 96 35.45 -4.20 2.61
N HIS A 97 34.31 -4.87 2.68
CA HIS A 97 33.22 -4.80 1.71
C HIS A 97 31.93 -4.33 2.38
N THR A 98 31.30 -3.31 1.82
CA THR A 98 30.00 -2.80 2.28
C THR A 98 28.88 -3.52 1.55
N HIS A 99 27.89 -3.98 2.31
CA HIS A 99 26.66 -4.58 1.81
C HIS A 99 25.46 -3.75 2.28
N ASP A 100 24.78 -3.15 1.31
CA ASP A 100 23.57 -2.37 1.55
C ASP A 100 22.35 -3.07 0.96
N LEU A 101 21.23 -2.99 1.66
CA LEU A 101 19.92 -3.35 1.16
C LEU A 101 18.95 -2.21 1.49
N HIS A 102 18.35 -1.69 0.43
CA HIS A 102 17.24 -0.76 0.49
C HIS A 102 15.98 -1.45 -0.02
N VAL A 103 14.88 -1.36 0.73
CA VAL A 103 13.59 -1.90 0.35
C VAL A 103 12.54 -0.80 0.43
N GLU A 104 11.85 -0.53 -0.68
CA GLU A 104 10.70 0.36 -0.74
C GLU A 104 9.40 -0.43 -0.82
N ILE A 105 8.43 -0.04 0.00
CA ILE A 105 7.17 -0.76 0.15
C ILE A 105 6.03 0.22 -0.14
N HIS A 106 5.38 0.00 -1.27
CA HIS A 106 4.23 0.79 -1.69
C HIS A 106 2.94 0.07 -1.30
N PRO A 107 1.96 0.76 -0.70
CA PRO A 107 0.65 0.17 -0.46
C PRO A 107 -0.07 -0.07 -1.78
N TRP A 108 -0.94 -1.08 -1.79
CA TRP A 108 -1.58 -1.58 -3.00
C TRP A 108 -2.37 -0.50 -3.77
N LEU A 109 -2.35 -0.62 -5.10
CA LEU A 109 -3.23 0.03 -6.06
C LEU A 109 -3.72 -1.05 -7.04
N PRO A 110 -4.96 -0.99 -7.52
CA PRO A 110 -5.45 -1.97 -8.48
C PRO A 110 -4.76 -1.81 -9.85
N TYR A 111 -4.85 -2.83 -10.69
CA TYR A 111 -4.52 -2.75 -12.11
C TYR A 111 -5.78 -2.55 -12.96
N VAL A 112 -5.62 -2.00 -14.17
CA VAL A 112 -6.73 -1.89 -15.13
C VAL A 112 -7.29 -3.28 -15.42
N ASP A 113 -8.61 -3.37 -15.55
CA ASP A 113 -9.38 -4.59 -15.70
C ASP A 113 -9.55 -5.47 -14.45
N GLN A 114 -8.94 -5.12 -13.31
CA GLN A 114 -9.15 -5.84 -12.06
C GLN A 114 -10.58 -5.63 -11.52
N PHE A 115 -11.19 -6.67 -10.95
CA PHE A 115 -12.41 -6.51 -10.17
C PHE A 115 -12.09 -5.98 -8.78
N VAL A 116 -12.86 -4.98 -8.35
CA VAL A 116 -12.66 -4.32 -7.05
C VAL A 116 -13.96 -4.17 -6.28
N LEU A 117 -13.84 -4.20 -4.95
CA LEU A 117 -14.92 -3.88 -4.03
C LEU A 117 -14.90 -2.38 -3.71
N CYS A 118 -16.02 -1.72 -3.99
CA CYS A 118 -16.25 -0.30 -3.79
C CYS A 118 -17.25 -0.07 -2.65
N ALA A 119 -16.99 0.94 -1.81
CA ALA A 119 -17.88 1.38 -0.76
C ALA A 119 -18.27 2.86 -0.93
N PHE A 120 -19.57 3.15 -0.88
CA PHE A 120 -20.17 4.46 -1.06
C PHE A 120 -20.90 4.90 0.21
N PRO A 121 -20.51 6.04 0.81
CA PRO A 121 -21.21 6.62 1.95
C PRO A 121 -22.65 7.03 1.59
N SER A 122 -23.57 6.85 2.53
CA SER A 122 -25.00 7.19 2.39
C SER A 122 -25.28 8.69 2.25
N ILE A 123 -24.27 9.55 2.41
CA ILE A 123 -24.43 11.01 2.45
C ILE A 123 -24.53 11.64 1.05
N GLY A 124 -24.51 10.85 -0.02
CA GLY A 124 -24.92 11.28 -1.35
C GLY A 124 -23.93 12.16 -2.11
N ALA A 125 -22.65 12.19 -1.72
CA ALA A 125 -21.65 13.05 -2.36
C ALA A 125 -21.03 12.49 -3.65
N GLY A 126 -21.39 11.26 -4.08
CA GLY A 126 -20.77 10.62 -5.25
C GLY A 126 -19.31 10.17 -5.05
N ASP A 127 -18.73 10.51 -3.90
CA ASP A 127 -17.42 10.03 -3.46
C ASP A 127 -17.52 8.61 -2.91
N GLY A 128 -16.55 7.76 -3.26
CA GLY A 128 -16.46 6.39 -2.78
C GLY A 128 -15.03 5.92 -2.60
N PHE A 129 -14.88 4.73 -2.04
CA PHE A 129 -13.60 4.13 -1.71
C PHE A 129 -13.45 2.76 -2.34
N ILE A 130 -12.26 2.43 -2.82
CA ILE A 130 -11.88 1.08 -3.24
C ILE A 130 -11.20 0.40 -2.06
N LEU A 131 -11.72 -0.76 -1.65
CA LEU A 131 -11.27 -1.49 -0.46
C LEU A 131 -10.23 -2.58 -0.78
N GLY A 132 -10.32 -3.17 -1.97
CA GLY A 132 -9.53 -4.34 -2.37
C GLY A 132 -9.95 -4.83 -3.75
N GLY A 133 -9.18 -5.74 -4.34
CA GLY A 133 -9.49 -6.35 -5.62
C GLY A 133 -9.13 -7.83 -5.67
N PHE A 134 -9.71 -8.53 -6.64
CA PHE A 134 -9.58 -9.98 -6.85
C PHE A 134 -9.60 -10.31 -8.35
#